data_AF-A0A9D4ZXF5-F1
#
_entry.id   AF-A0A9D4ZXF5-F1
#
_cell.length_a   1.000
_cell.length_b   1.000
_cell.length_c   1.000
_cell.angle_alpha   90.00
_cell.angle_beta   90.00
_cell.angle_gamma   90.00
#
_symmetry.space_group_name_H-M   'P 1'
#
loop_
_entity.id
_entity.type
_entity.pdbx_description
1 polymer ?
#
loop_
_entity_poly.entity_id
_entity_poly.type
_entity_poly.pdbx_seq_one_letter_code
_entity_poly.pdbx_strand_id
1 'polypeptide(L)'
;MQYASSAAFLLAVYSNYLSAAKAQLNCPEGQIQPQELLNFVKSQADYILGKNPEDMSYLVGYGPKYPIHVHHRGASIASVFSLHSEVGCTQGFDAWYNRIQPNPNVIYGGLVGGPDRNDDYSDDRSNYEQTEPTISGSAPLVGIFAKLQSSYGNIGSYHNESPLPQRKNPSTAYLSKELTHKTPQGAPVEFLHSISSSWTVGTTTYYRHKVIIKNTSVKPVSDLKLVIENLSGSVWGLSPTGEKNTYELPQWLKVLNPGSECIFVYVQGGPQAKILIQSFH
;
A
#
# COMPACT_ATOMS: atom_id res chain seq x y z
N MET A 1 -20.49 0.15 1.84
CA MET A 1 -19.24 0.54 2.54
C MET A 1 -18.54 1.75 1.96
N GLN A 2 -18.54 1.98 0.64
CA GLN A 2 -17.94 3.19 0.04
C GLN A 2 -18.36 4.52 0.70
N TYR A 3 -19.65 4.68 1.00
CA TYR A 3 -20.14 5.89 1.67
C TYR A 3 -19.64 6.00 3.11
N ALA A 4 -19.67 4.91 3.87
CA ALA A 4 -19.19 4.87 5.25
C ALA A 4 -17.69 5.20 5.33
N SER A 5 -16.85 4.64 4.44
CA SER A 5 -15.42 4.96 4.40
C SER A 5 -15.15 6.42 4.04
N SER A 6 -15.87 6.95 3.05
CA SER A 6 -15.72 8.36 2.63
C SER A 6 -16.15 9.34 3.73
N ALA A 7 -17.30 9.09 4.36
CA ALA A 7 -17.81 9.92 5.45
C ALA A 7 -16.88 9.87 6.67
N ALA A 8 -16.43 8.67 7.06
CA ALA A 8 -15.46 8.50 8.15
C ALA A 8 -14.15 9.26 7.88
N PHE A 9 -13.66 9.26 6.63
CA PHE A 9 -12.46 10.02 6.28
C PHE A 9 -12.68 11.53 6.44
N LEU A 10 -13.81 12.06 5.97
CA LEU A 10 -14.12 13.48 6.14
C LEU A 10 -14.24 13.87 7.62
N LEU A 11 -14.86 13.04 8.44
CA LEU A 11 -14.93 13.27 9.90
C LEU A 11 -13.55 13.22 10.54
N ALA A 12 -12.67 12.31 10.10
CA ALA A 12 -11.29 12.24 10.57
C ALA A 12 -10.54 13.54 10.27
N VAL A 13 -10.67 14.05 9.05
CA VAL A 13 -10.06 15.33 8.64
C VAL A 13 -10.65 16.49 9.43
N TYR A 14 -11.97 16.55 9.55
CA TYR A 14 -12.66 17.64 10.25
C TYR A 14 -12.34 17.69 11.74
N SER A 15 -12.15 16.53 12.39
CA SER A 15 -11.68 16.47 13.78
C SER A 15 -10.33 17.16 13.99
N ASN A 16 -9.42 17.13 13.00
CA ASN A 16 -8.15 17.84 13.07
C ASN A 16 -8.34 19.35 12.98
N TYR A 17 -9.24 19.82 12.10
CA TYR A 17 -9.57 21.24 11.99
C TYR A 17 -10.17 21.78 13.30
N LEU A 18 -11.10 21.07 13.90
CA LEU A 18 -11.70 21.45 15.19
C LEU A 18 -10.65 21.47 16.31
N SER A 19 -9.80 20.43 16.39
CA SER A 19 -8.69 20.37 17.34
C SER A 19 -7.75 21.57 17.20
N ALA A 20 -7.34 21.90 15.98
CA ALA A 20 -6.44 23.02 15.69
C ALA A 20 -7.08 24.38 16.04
N ALA A 21 -8.39 24.52 15.79
CA ALA A 21 -9.14 25.72 16.13
C ALA A 21 -9.54 25.82 17.61
N LYS A 22 -9.23 24.79 18.44
CA LYS A 22 -9.75 24.64 19.81
C LYS A 22 -11.27 24.78 19.86
N ALA A 23 -11.93 24.23 18.85
CA ALA A 23 -13.37 24.29 18.64
C ALA A 23 -14.01 22.91 18.80
N GLN A 24 -15.33 22.92 18.85
CA GLN A 24 -16.18 21.73 18.93
C GLN A 24 -17.30 21.86 17.88
N LEU A 25 -17.87 20.73 17.48
CA LEU A 25 -19.01 20.72 16.55
C LEU A 25 -20.30 20.95 17.34
N ASN A 26 -21.08 21.95 16.94
CA ASN A 26 -22.38 22.23 17.53
C ASN A 26 -23.48 21.61 16.65
N CYS A 27 -24.14 20.57 17.15
CA CYS A 27 -25.29 19.93 16.52
C CYS A 27 -26.58 20.31 17.26
N PRO A 28 -27.77 20.20 16.63
CA PRO A 28 -29.04 20.46 17.30
C PRO A 28 -29.26 19.62 18.58
N GLU A 29 -28.71 18.41 18.60
CA GLU A 29 -28.86 17.43 19.69
C GLU A 29 -27.73 17.50 20.73
N GLY A 30 -26.69 18.30 20.50
CA GLY A 30 -25.57 18.40 21.43
C GLY A 30 -24.26 18.88 20.81
N GLN A 31 -23.25 18.97 21.66
CA GLN A 31 -21.90 19.38 21.27
C GLN A 31 -21.01 18.15 21.16
N ILE A 32 -20.24 18.04 20.08
CA ILE A 32 -19.36 16.90 19.81
C ILE A 32 -17.91 17.39 19.81
N GLN A 33 -17.11 16.82 20.69
CA GLN A 33 -15.68 17.09 20.77
C GLN A 33 -14.92 16.44 19.60
N PRO A 34 -13.77 17.01 19.18
CA PRO A 34 -12.94 16.42 18.14
C PRO A 34 -12.57 14.95 18.40
N GLN A 35 -12.33 14.59 19.67
CA GLN A 35 -12.00 13.22 20.04
C GLN A 35 -13.19 12.27 19.89
N GLU A 36 -14.42 12.73 20.11
CA GLU A 36 -15.62 11.92 19.90
C GLU A 36 -15.84 11.61 18.42
N LEU A 37 -15.54 12.58 17.54
CA LEU A 37 -15.52 12.33 16.09
C LEU A 37 -14.49 11.25 15.72
N LEU A 38 -13.27 11.31 16.27
CA LEU A 38 -12.26 10.28 16.01
C LEU A 38 -12.65 8.91 16.56
N ASN A 39 -13.32 8.85 17.72
CA ASN A 39 -13.84 7.60 18.27
C ASN A 39 -14.93 7.01 17.34
N PHE A 40 -15.79 7.85 16.78
CA PHE A 40 -16.76 7.42 15.78
C PHE A 40 -16.07 6.90 14.51
N VAL A 41 -15.08 7.61 13.97
CA VAL A 41 -14.27 7.14 12.82
C VAL A 41 -13.63 5.78 13.11
N LYS A 42 -13.06 5.62 14.31
CA LYS A 42 -12.49 4.34 14.73
C LYS A 42 -13.55 3.24 14.74
N SER A 43 -14.77 3.51 15.22
CA SER A 43 -15.84 2.51 15.20
C SER A 43 -16.19 2.04 13.78
N GLN A 44 -16.17 2.95 12.79
CA GLN A 44 -16.41 2.60 11.40
C GLN A 44 -15.26 1.78 10.81
N ALA A 45 -14.01 2.13 11.14
CA ALA A 45 -12.84 1.35 10.77
C ALA A 45 -12.87 -0.04 11.40
N ASP A 46 -13.15 -0.14 12.70
CA ASP A 46 -13.27 -1.42 13.41
C ASP A 46 -14.36 -2.29 12.78
N TYR A 47 -15.53 -1.70 12.46
CA TYR A 47 -16.63 -2.41 11.78
C TYR A 47 -16.18 -2.97 10.44
N ILE A 48 -15.53 -2.16 9.59
CA ILE A 48 -14.98 -2.61 8.29
C ILE A 48 -13.97 -3.74 8.46
N LEU A 49 -13.17 -3.71 9.52
CA LEU A 49 -12.10 -4.67 9.78
C LEU A 49 -12.55 -5.93 10.55
N GLY A 50 -13.84 -6.06 10.88
CA GLY A 50 -14.41 -7.28 11.47
C GLY A 50 -15.23 -7.10 12.72
N LYS A 51 -15.28 -5.91 13.33
CA LYS A 51 -16.12 -5.66 14.51
C LYS A 51 -17.58 -5.40 14.11
N ASN A 52 -18.21 -6.42 13.54
CA ASN A 52 -19.58 -6.43 13.05
C ASN A 52 -20.26 -7.77 13.41
N PRO A 53 -21.58 -7.91 13.26
CA PRO A 53 -22.30 -9.13 13.65
C PRO A 53 -21.80 -10.41 12.97
N GLU A 54 -21.22 -10.28 11.77
CA GLU A 54 -20.67 -11.40 11.00
C GLU A 54 -19.23 -11.78 11.39
N ASP A 55 -18.58 -11.04 12.30
CA ASP A 55 -17.15 -11.19 12.65
C ASP A 55 -16.25 -11.30 11.41
N MET A 56 -16.55 -10.49 10.39
CA MET A 56 -15.98 -10.60 9.04
C MET A 56 -15.38 -9.28 8.58
N SER A 57 -14.14 -9.29 8.14
CA SER A 57 -13.52 -8.12 7.51
C SER A 57 -14.12 -7.89 6.12
N TYR A 58 -14.66 -6.70 5.86
CA TYR A 58 -15.04 -6.25 4.52
C TYR A 58 -13.85 -5.70 3.72
N LEU A 59 -12.65 -5.66 4.32
CA LEU A 59 -11.39 -5.42 3.62
C LEU A 59 -10.76 -6.76 3.22
N VAL A 60 -10.72 -7.05 1.92
CA VAL A 60 -10.27 -8.34 1.40
C VAL A 60 -8.82 -8.64 1.82
N GLY A 61 -8.61 -9.85 2.33
CA GLY A 61 -7.30 -10.33 2.78
C GLY A 61 -6.84 -9.80 4.13
N TYR A 62 -7.69 -9.07 4.87
CA TYR A 62 -7.44 -8.65 6.24
C TYR A 62 -8.22 -9.52 7.22
N GLY A 63 -7.59 -9.89 8.34
CA GLY A 63 -8.20 -10.70 9.39
C GLY A 63 -8.40 -12.18 9.01
N PRO A 64 -8.98 -12.98 9.93
CA PRO A 64 -9.16 -14.42 9.73
C PRO A 64 -10.35 -14.78 8.83
N LYS A 65 -11.34 -13.90 8.69
CA LYS A 65 -12.55 -14.08 7.87
C LYS A 65 -12.75 -12.84 6.99
N TYR A 66 -12.78 -13.02 5.66
CA TYR A 66 -12.96 -11.96 4.67
C TYR A 66 -13.60 -12.52 3.37
N PRO A 67 -14.18 -11.68 2.47
CA PRO A 67 -14.79 -12.14 1.24
C PRO A 67 -13.81 -12.85 0.30
N ILE A 68 -14.18 -14.04 -0.15
CA ILE A 68 -13.38 -14.88 -1.06
C ILE A 68 -14.02 -15.05 -2.44
N HIS A 69 -15.24 -14.54 -2.66
CA HIS A 69 -15.95 -14.58 -3.96
C HIS A 69 -16.19 -13.20 -4.55
N VAL A 70 -15.28 -12.23 -4.35
CA VAL A 70 -15.47 -10.85 -4.82
C VAL A 70 -15.74 -10.71 -6.33
N HIS A 71 -16.62 -9.77 -6.69
CA HIS A 71 -16.93 -9.39 -8.08
C HIS A 71 -15.78 -8.61 -8.71
N HIS A 72 -14.67 -9.29 -9.01
CA HIS A 72 -13.51 -8.67 -9.65
C HIS A 72 -12.86 -9.64 -10.65
N ARG A 73 -12.73 -9.24 -11.92
CA ARG A 73 -12.22 -10.11 -13.00
C ARG A 73 -10.80 -10.62 -12.72
N GLY A 74 -9.89 -9.72 -12.32
CA GLY A 74 -8.52 -10.10 -11.96
C GLY A 74 -8.42 -10.95 -10.69
N ALA A 75 -9.46 -10.98 -9.85
CA ALA A 75 -9.50 -11.85 -8.68
C ALA A 75 -10.05 -13.23 -9.03
N SER A 76 -11.15 -13.25 -9.79
CA SER A 76 -11.92 -14.44 -10.15
C SER A 76 -11.30 -15.31 -11.25
N ILE A 77 -10.57 -14.72 -12.20
CA ILE A 77 -9.91 -15.46 -13.28
C ILE A 77 -8.49 -15.82 -12.84
N ALA A 78 -8.11 -17.11 -12.93
CA ALA A 78 -6.76 -17.52 -12.54
C ALA A 78 -5.71 -16.83 -13.42
N SER A 79 -4.55 -16.54 -12.82
CA SER A 79 -3.49 -15.82 -13.52
C SER A 79 -2.98 -16.60 -14.75
N VAL A 80 -2.53 -15.88 -15.78
CA VAL A 80 -1.87 -16.46 -16.97
C VAL A 80 -0.68 -17.36 -16.59
N PHE A 81 -0.01 -17.08 -15.47
CA PHE A 81 1.10 -17.89 -14.98
C PHE A 81 0.65 -19.24 -14.39
N SER A 82 -0.60 -19.34 -13.94
CA SER A 82 -1.17 -20.57 -13.41
C SER A 82 -1.84 -21.37 -14.53
N LEU A 83 -2.53 -20.68 -15.43
CA LEU A 83 -3.23 -21.30 -16.56
C LEU A 83 -2.31 -21.64 -17.74
N HIS A 84 -1.17 -20.94 -17.86
CA HIS A 84 -0.30 -20.99 -19.04
C HIS A 84 -1.04 -20.64 -20.35
N SER A 85 -2.15 -19.90 -20.25
CA SER A 85 -2.99 -19.46 -21.36
C SER A 85 -3.70 -18.15 -21.02
N GLU A 86 -4.05 -17.39 -22.05
CA GLU A 86 -4.93 -16.23 -21.92
C GLU A 86 -6.39 -16.70 -21.75
N VAL A 87 -7.20 -15.85 -21.11
CA VAL A 87 -8.64 -16.06 -20.96
C VAL A 87 -9.35 -14.88 -21.62
N GLY A 88 -10.10 -15.15 -22.68
CA GLY A 88 -10.88 -14.13 -23.38
C GLY A 88 -12.09 -13.66 -22.57
N CYS A 89 -12.70 -12.54 -22.94
CA CYS A 89 -13.82 -11.95 -22.20
C CYS A 89 -15.00 -12.91 -22.01
N THR A 90 -15.49 -13.51 -23.11
CA THR A 90 -16.63 -14.46 -23.08
C THR A 90 -16.28 -15.71 -22.29
N GLN A 91 -15.08 -16.25 -22.50
CA GLN A 91 -14.59 -17.40 -21.74
C GLN A 91 -14.46 -17.10 -20.24
N GLY A 92 -14.04 -15.87 -19.90
CA GLY A 92 -14.01 -15.35 -18.53
C GLY A 92 -15.40 -15.39 -17.89
N PHE A 93 -16.40 -14.88 -18.60
CA PHE A 93 -17.78 -14.90 -18.14
C PHE A 93 -18.30 -16.34 -17.98
N ASP A 94 -18.19 -17.16 -19.02
CA ASP A 94 -18.77 -18.51 -19.04
C ASP A 94 -18.11 -19.45 -18.02
N ALA A 95 -16.79 -19.40 -17.87
CA ALA A 95 -16.04 -20.36 -17.07
C ALA A 95 -15.70 -19.88 -15.65
N TRP A 96 -15.64 -18.56 -15.39
CA TRP A 96 -15.14 -18.02 -14.12
C TRP A 96 -16.17 -17.24 -13.33
N TYR A 97 -17.12 -16.56 -13.98
CA TYR A 97 -18.07 -15.68 -13.28
C TYR A 97 -18.96 -16.44 -12.29
N ASN A 98 -19.59 -17.53 -12.75
CA ASN A 98 -20.51 -18.33 -11.94
C ASN A 98 -19.83 -19.47 -11.16
N ARG A 99 -18.49 -19.43 -11.06
CA ARG A 99 -17.73 -20.50 -10.43
C ARG A 99 -17.93 -20.51 -8.92
N ILE A 100 -18.38 -21.64 -8.36
CA ILE A 100 -18.64 -21.81 -6.92
C ILE A 100 -17.34 -21.75 -6.10
N GLN A 101 -16.21 -22.08 -6.71
CA GLN A 101 -14.92 -22.02 -6.01
C GLN A 101 -14.52 -20.57 -5.69
N PRO A 102 -13.74 -20.37 -4.61
CA PRO A 102 -13.16 -19.09 -4.27
C PRO A 102 -12.35 -18.47 -5.42
N ASN A 103 -12.20 -17.15 -5.37
CA ASN A 103 -11.36 -16.43 -6.30
C ASN A 103 -9.90 -16.92 -6.21
N PRO A 104 -9.27 -17.30 -7.34
CA PRO A 104 -7.89 -17.80 -7.36
C PRO A 104 -6.85 -16.75 -6.96
N ASN A 105 -7.16 -15.45 -7.07
CA ASN A 105 -6.29 -14.36 -6.65
C ASN A 105 -6.98 -13.50 -5.59
N VAL A 106 -6.30 -13.26 -4.47
CA VAL A 106 -6.78 -12.36 -3.41
C VAL A 106 -6.45 -10.92 -3.77
N ILE A 107 -7.46 -10.05 -3.81
CA ILE A 107 -7.30 -8.61 -4.04
C ILE A 107 -7.09 -7.87 -2.69
N TYR A 108 -5.90 -8.04 -2.12
CA TYR A 108 -5.56 -7.46 -0.81
C TYR A 108 -5.87 -5.96 -0.75
N GLY A 109 -6.60 -5.55 0.30
CA GLY A 109 -6.97 -4.14 0.51
C GLY A 109 -8.15 -3.65 -0.32
N GLY A 110 -8.79 -4.51 -1.12
CA GLY A 110 -10.06 -4.20 -1.77
C GLY A 110 -11.18 -4.08 -0.73
N LEU A 111 -11.79 -2.90 -0.61
CA LEU A 111 -12.99 -2.71 0.21
C LEU A 111 -14.21 -3.05 -0.64
N VAL A 112 -14.92 -4.13 -0.27
CA VAL A 112 -16.14 -4.55 -0.97
C VAL A 112 -17.32 -3.61 -0.66
N GLY A 113 -18.39 -3.73 -1.43
CA GLY A 113 -19.67 -3.06 -1.18
C GLY A 113 -20.18 -3.23 0.26
N GLY A 114 -20.01 -4.41 0.84
CA GLY A 114 -20.33 -4.73 2.24
C GLY A 114 -21.80 -5.09 2.45
N PRO A 115 -22.25 -5.16 3.71
CA PRO A 115 -23.57 -5.66 4.07
C PRO A 115 -24.68 -4.68 3.72
N ASP A 116 -25.91 -5.18 3.76
CA ASP A 116 -27.10 -4.35 3.68
C ASP A 116 -27.41 -3.62 4.99
N ARG A 117 -28.60 -3.03 5.09
CA ARG A 117 -29.04 -2.25 6.27
C ARG A 117 -29.25 -3.09 7.54
N ASN A 118 -29.36 -4.41 7.42
CA ASN A 118 -29.57 -5.35 8.51
C ASN A 118 -28.27 -6.06 8.91
N ASP A 119 -27.13 -5.60 8.41
CA ASP A 119 -25.82 -6.25 8.55
C ASP A 119 -25.69 -7.58 7.76
N ASP A 120 -26.64 -7.90 6.87
CA ASP A 120 -26.59 -9.15 6.09
C ASP A 120 -25.62 -9.01 4.90
N TYR A 121 -24.68 -9.96 4.80
CA TYR A 121 -23.67 -10.03 3.73
C TYR A 121 -23.68 -11.38 3.03
N SER A 122 -23.81 -11.37 1.69
CA SER A 122 -23.71 -12.55 0.84
C SER A 122 -22.43 -12.49 -0.01
N ASP A 123 -21.44 -13.32 0.34
CA ASP A 123 -20.19 -13.50 -0.41
C ASP A 123 -20.42 -14.32 -1.69
N ASP A 124 -21.13 -13.71 -2.64
CA ASP A 124 -21.41 -14.24 -3.96
C ASP A 124 -20.88 -13.28 -5.03
N ARG A 125 -20.09 -13.81 -5.98
CA ARG A 125 -19.52 -13.05 -7.09
C ARG A 125 -20.58 -12.39 -7.96
N SER A 126 -21.78 -12.96 -8.04
CA SER A 126 -22.89 -12.40 -8.78
C SER A 126 -23.59 -11.24 -8.05
N ASN A 127 -23.43 -11.17 -6.73
CA ASN A 127 -23.93 -10.08 -5.89
C ASN A 127 -22.97 -8.88 -5.93
N TYR A 128 -22.85 -8.25 -7.09
CA TYR A 128 -21.92 -7.14 -7.32
C TYR A 128 -22.17 -5.97 -6.35
N GLU A 129 -23.40 -5.74 -5.90
CA GLU A 129 -23.72 -4.65 -4.96
C GLU A 129 -22.96 -4.77 -3.64
N GLN A 130 -22.80 -5.99 -3.14
CA GLN A 130 -22.10 -6.25 -1.89
C GLN A 130 -20.65 -6.68 -2.09
N THR A 131 -20.32 -7.39 -3.18
CA THR A 131 -19.01 -8.03 -3.34
C THR A 131 -18.05 -7.32 -4.30
N GLU A 132 -18.47 -6.23 -4.97
CA GLU A 132 -17.59 -5.46 -5.84
C GLU A 132 -16.63 -4.56 -5.03
N PRO A 133 -15.30 -4.75 -5.15
CA PRO A 133 -14.34 -3.84 -4.55
C PRO A 133 -14.16 -2.58 -5.42
N THR A 134 -14.11 -1.40 -4.79
CA THR A 134 -13.95 -0.14 -5.53
C THR A 134 -12.76 0.69 -5.04
N ILE A 135 -12.11 1.39 -5.96
CA ILE A 135 -11.03 2.35 -5.62
C ILE A 135 -11.59 3.47 -4.74
N SER A 136 -12.81 3.96 -5.04
CA SER A 136 -13.51 4.96 -4.25
C SER A 136 -13.82 4.50 -2.83
N GLY A 137 -14.06 3.20 -2.62
CA GLY A 137 -14.23 2.63 -1.29
C GLY A 137 -12.92 2.51 -0.51
N SER A 138 -11.85 2.01 -1.16
CA SER A 138 -10.55 1.78 -0.51
C SER A 138 -9.73 3.06 -0.28
N ALA A 139 -9.80 4.06 -1.17
CA ALA A 139 -8.94 5.24 -1.11
C ALA A 139 -9.08 6.04 0.22
N PRO A 140 -10.30 6.32 0.74
CA PRO A 140 -10.47 6.99 2.03
C PRO A 140 -9.86 6.23 3.21
N LEU A 141 -9.83 4.89 3.16
CA LEU A 141 -9.29 4.07 4.23
C LEU A 141 -7.81 4.31 4.47
N VAL A 142 -7.03 4.63 3.41
CA VAL A 142 -5.61 4.96 3.55
C VAL A 142 -5.42 6.15 4.51
N GLY A 143 -6.23 7.19 4.35
CA GLY A 143 -6.19 8.37 5.22
C GLY A 143 -6.68 8.09 6.64
N ILE A 144 -7.76 7.30 6.78
CA ILE A 144 -8.29 6.88 8.07
C ILE A 144 -7.25 6.09 8.85
N PHE A 145 -6.66 5.06 8.25
CA PHE A 145 -5.68 4.20 8.91
C PHE A 145 -4.41 4.97 9.26
N ALA A 146 -3.93 5.87 8.39
CA ALA A 146 -2.81 6.75 8.72
C ALA A 146 -3.10 7.63 9.95
N LYS A 147 -4.31 8.24 10.01
CA LYS A 147 -4.71 9.09 11.15
C LYS A 147 -4.83 8.28 12.43
N LEU A 148 -5.51 7.13 12.40
CA LEU A 148 -5.66 6.27 13.56
C LEU A 148 -4.29 5.78 14.05
N GLN A 149 -3.42 5.31 13.15
CA GLN A 149 -2.06 4.89 13.48
C GLN A 149 -1.27 6.01 14.16
N SER A 150 -1.35 7.25 13.64
CA SER A 150 -0.64 8.40 14.24
C SER A 150 -1.07 8.70 15.68
N SER A 151 -2.29 8.31 16.05
CA SER A 151 -2.86 8.57 17.37
C SER A 151 -2.45 7.53 18.42
N TYR A 152 -1.94 6.37 18.00
CA TYR A 152 -1.56 5.27 18.89
C TYR A 152 -0.09 5.29 19.37
N GLY A 153 0.70 6.30 19.01
CA GLY A 153 2.04 6.57 19.57
C GLY A 153 3.12 5.51 19.30
N ASN A 154 2.77 4.33 18.79
CA ASN A 154 3.69 3.24 18.46
C ASN A 154 3.63 2.91 16.98
N ILE A 155 4.78 2.96 16.33
CA ILE A 155 5.00 2.42 14.99
C ILE A 155 4.86 0.91 15.11
N GLY A 156 3.66 0.39 14.83
CA GLY A 156 3.51 -1.05 14.63
C GLY A 156 4.52 -1.48 13.58
N SER A 157 5.32 -2.50 13.89
CA SER A 157 6.26 -3.09 12.94
C SER A 157 5.48 -3.41 11.67
N TYR A 158 5.80 -2.74 10.56
CA TYR A 158 5.36 -3.21 9.25
C TYR A 158 5.86 -4.65 9.14
N HIS A 159 4.95 -5.62 9.22
CA HIS A 159 5.32 -6.99 8.89
C HIS A 159 5.86 -6.96 7.45
N ASN A 160 7.16 -7.22 7.30
CA ASN A 160 7.88 -7.22 6.03
C ASN A 160 7.42 -8.32 5.06
N GLU A 161 6.37 -9.06 5.42
CA GLU A 161 5.79 -10.11 4.61
C GLU A 161 4.46 -9.62 4.06
N SER A 162 4.48 -9.11 2.83
CA SER A 162 3.29 -9.26 2.00
C SER A 162 2.96 -10.75 1.94
N PRO A 163 1.70 -11.18 2.13
CA PRO A 163 1.29 -12.52 1.75
C PRO A 163 1.40 -12.63 0.23
N LEU A 164 2.60 -12.94 -0.23
CA LEU A 164 2.83 -13.45 -1.57
C LEU A 164 1.91 -14.66 -1.73
N PRO A 165 1.22 -14.81 -2.88
CA PRO A 165 0.59 -16.09 -3.20
C PRO A 165 1.63 -17.18 -2.99
N GLN A 166 1.32 -18.19 -2.18
CA GLN A 166 2.18 -19.37 -2.02
C GLN A 166 2.27 -20.09 -3.37
N ARG A 167 3.18 -19.63 -4.25
CA ARG A 167 3.71 -20.45 -5.31
C ARG A 167 4.63 -21.44 -4.65
N LYS A 168 4.17 -22.69 -4.52
CA LYS A 168 5.08 -23.84 -4.53
C LYS A 168 5.71 -23.90 -5.94
N ASN A 169 6.74 -23.11 -6.17
CA ASN A 169 7.69 -23.35 -7.26
C ASN A 169 9.00 -23.87 -6.65
N PRO A 170 9.70 -24.78 -7.34
CA PRO A 170 10.85 -25.47 -6.79
C PRO A 170 11.93 -24.48 -6.37
N SER A 171 12.55 -24.74 -5.22
CA SER A 171 13.64 -23.97 -4.66
C SER A 171 14.78 -23.79 -5.68
N THR A 172 14.79 -22.67 -6.40
CA THR A 172 16.03 -22.03 -6.81
C THR A 172 16.27 -20.91 -5.83
N ALA A 173 17.08 -21.21 -4.81
CA ALA A 173 17.64 -20.22 -3.91
C ALA A 173 18.48 -19.23 -4.73
N TYR A 174 17.86 -18.16 -5.20
CA TYR A 174 18.60 -16.98 -5.59
C TYR A 174 18.97 -16.27 -4.31
N LEU A 175 20.23 -16.43 -3.90
CA LEU A 175 20.85 -15.58 -2.90
C LEU A 175 20.48 -14.12 -3.22
N SER A 176 19.90 -13.42 -2.24
CA SER A 176 19.95 -11.97 -2.15
C SER A 176 21.43 -11.57 -2.15
N LYS A 177 22.01 -11.40 -3.33
CA LYS A 177 23.36 -10.88 -3.46
C LYS A 177 23.25 -9.39 -3.19
N GLU A 178 23.50 -8.99 -1.95
CA GLU A 178 23.77 -7.60 -1.61
C GLU A 178 24.95 -7.14 -2.47
N LEU A 179 24.63 -6.45 -3.56
CA LEU A 179 25.64 -5.72 -4.33
C LEU A 179 25.87 -4.41 -3.57
N THR A 180 26.76 -4.48 -2.58
CA THR A 180 27.28 -3.30 -1.90
C THR A 180 28.11 -2.50 -2.89
N HIS A 181 27.48 -1.59 -3.62
CA HIS A 181 28.22 -0.48 -4.21
C HIS A 181 28.64 0.42 -3.05
N LYS A 182 29.90 0.28 -2.61
CA LYS A 182 30.45 1.11 -1.54
C LYS A 182 30.39 2.57 -1.96
N THR A 183 29.56 3.35 -1.27
CA THR A 183 29.61 4.82 -1.29
C THR A 183 31.04 5.28 -0.97
N PRO A 184 31.53 6.41 -1.52
CA PRO A 184 32.85 6.94 -1.15
C PRO A 184 33.03 7.00 0.37
N GLN A 185 34.20 6.56 0.85
CA GLN A 185 34.57 6.61 2.26
C GLN A 185 34.40 8.05 2.78
N GLY A 186 33.48 8.25 3.73
CA GLY A 186 33.18 9.56 4.33
C GLY A 186 31.85 10.21 3.91
N ALA A 187 31.04 9.58 3.07
CA ALA A 187 29.68 10.06 2.79
C ALA A 187 28.76 9.92 4.02
N PRO A 188 27.81 10.86 4.25
CA PRO A 188 26.94 10.82 5.43
C PRO A 188 25.85 9.75 5.34
N VAL A 189 25.63 9.18 4.14
CA VAL A 189 24.62 8.16 3.90
C VAL A 189 25.19 6.97 3.11
N GLU A 190 24.68 5.78 3.41
CA GLU A 190 24.97 4.53 2.71
C GLU A 190 23.76 4.08 1.89
N PHE A 191 23.99 3.48 0.72
CA PHE A 191 22.95 2.93 -0.13
C PHE A 191 22.99 1.41 -0.16
N LEU A 192 22.00 0.77 0.47
CA LEU A 192 21.85 -0.69 0.44
C LEU A 192 20.91 -1.08 -0.70
N HIS A 193 21.45 -1.78 -1.69
CA HIS A 193 20.73 -2.16 -2.90
C HIS A 193 20.29 -3.62 -2.85
N SER A 194 19.04 -3.87 -3.24
CA SER A 194 18.51 -5.23 -3.39
C SER A 194 17.52 -5.30 -4.55
N ILE A 195 17.36 -6.49 -5.14
CA ILE A 195 16.29 -6.78 -6.09
C ILE A 195 15.15 -7.41 -5.31
N SER A 196 14.00 -6.74 -5.30
CA SER A 196 12.80 -7.19 -4.57
C SER A 196 11.88 -8.08 -5.41
N SER A 197 11.91 -7.91 -6.74
CA SER A 197 11.20 -8.78 -7.68
C SER A 197 11.80 -8.66 -9.09
N SER A 198 11.53 -9.66 -9.93
CA SER A 198 11.84 -9.62 -11.36
C SER A 198 10.73 -10.30 -12.17
N TRP A 199 10.56 -9.86 -13.42
CA TRP A 199 9.62 -10.47 -14.35
C TRP A 199 10.08 -10.23 -15.79
N THR A 200 9.67 -11.10 -16.71
CA THR A 200 10.04 -11.01 -18.12
C THR A 200 8.80 -10.69 -18.94
N VAL A 201 8.92 -9.71 -19.84
CA VAL A 201 7.91 -9.37 -20.84
C VAL A 201 8.58 -9.48 -22.21
N GLY A 202 8.13 -10.44 -23.02
CA GLY A 202 8.81 -10.78 -24.28
C GLY A 202 10.25 -11.24 -24.03
N THR A 203 11.22 -10.51 -24.59
CA THR A 203 12.66 -10.79 -24.44
C THR A 203 13.33 -9.96 -23.34
N THR A 204 12.60 -9.04 -22.70
CA THR A 204 13.17 -8.11 -21.71
C THR A 204 12.82 -8.55 -20.31
N THR A 205 13.85 -8.72 -19.47
CA THR A 205 13.69 -8.94 -18.03
C THR A 205 13.77 -7.60 -17.30
N TYR A 206 12.74 -7.32 -16.51
CA TYR A 206 12.62 -6.16 -15.63
C TYR A 206 12.94 -6.55 -14.19
N TYR A 207 13.51 -5.61 -13.47
CA TYR A 207 13.87 -5.76 -12.05
C TYR A 207 13.27 -4.61 -11.25
N ARG A 208 12.68 -4.92 -10.11
CA ARG A 208 12.28 -3.95 -9.09
C ARG A 208 13.40 -3.80 -8.07
N HIS A 209 14.18 -2.75 -8.25
CA HIS A 209 15.27 -2.39 -7.36
C HIS A 209 14.72 -1.68 -6.13
N LYS A 210 15.04 -2.18 -4.95
CA LYS A 210 14.79 -1.55 -3.66
C LYS A 210 16.12 -0.98 -3.16
N VAL A 211 16.14 0.32 -2.87
CA VAL A 211 17.31 1.01 -2.34
C VAL A 211 16.96 1.61 -0.99
N ILE A 212 17.75 1.26 0.02
CA ILE A 212 17.68 1.84 1.35
C ILE A 212 18.76 2.91 1.45
N ILE A 213 18.36 4.12 1.82
CA ILE A 213 19.25 5.23 2.17
C ILE A 213 19.36 5.24 3.69
N LYS A 214 20.54 4.92 4.22
CA LYS A 214 20.80 4.89 5.66
C LYS A 214 21.69 6.05 6.06
N ASN A 215 21.29 6.85 7.04
CA ASN A 215 22.18 7.82 7.65
C ASN A 215 23.18 7.10 8.56
N THR A 216 24.44 7.02 8.12
CA THR A 216 25.54 6.39 8.87
C THR A 216 26.37 7.41 9.63
N SER A 217 26.06 8.70 9.50
CA SER A 217 26.73 9.77 10.22
C SER A 217 26.14 9.99 11.61
N VAL A 218 26.89 10.69 12.45
CA VAL A 218 26.45 11.11 13.79
C VAL A 218 25.56 12.37 13.77
N LYS A 219 25.34 12.98 12.59
CA LYS A 219 24.56 14.21 12.44
C LYS A 219 23.28 13.93 11.63
N PRO A 220 22.18 14.68 11.86
CA PRO A 220 21.06 14.66 10.94
C PRO A 220 21.51 15.09 9.54
N VAL A 221 20.92 14.49 8.51
CA VAL A 221 21.13 14.85 7.11
C VAL A 221 19.85 15.46 6.57
N SER A 222 19.93 16.71 6.14
CA SER A 222 18.83 17.48 5.55
C SER A 222 19.14 17.83 4.09
N ASP A 223 18.11 18.21 3.34
CA ASP A 223 18.23 18.66 1.94
C ASP A 223 19.06 17.74 1.04
N LEU A 224 18.94 16.42 1.28
CA LEU A 224 19.65 15.39 0.52
C LEU A 224 19.15 15.36 -0.91
N LYS A 225 20.02 15.74 -1.85
CA LYS A 225 19.80 15.63 -3.29
C LYS A 225 20.62 14.48 -3.86
N LEU A 226 19.97 13.65 -4.66
CA LEU A 226 20.53 12.48 -5.31
C LEU A 226 20.48 12.62 -6.82
N VAL A 227 21.56 12.27 -7.52
CA VAL A 227 21.54 12.05 -8.97
C VAL A 227 21.43 10.55 -9.22
N ILE A 228 20.47 10.16 -10.06
CA ILE A 228 20.31 8.77 -10.50
C ILE A 228 20.68 8.66 -11.99
N GLU A 229 21.87 8.14 -12.28
CA GLU A 229 22.37 7.90 -13.62
C GLU A 229 21.90 6.55 -14.17
N ASN A 230 21.74 6.45 -15.50
CA ASN A 230 21.29 5.24 -16.20
C ASN A 230 19.91 4.71 -15.73
N LEU A 231 19.08 5.61 -15.21
CA LEU A 231 17.69 5.33 -14.91
C LEU A 231 16.87 5.36 -16.21
N SER A 232 16.22 4.25 -16.53
CA SER A 232 15.37 4.15 -17.73
C SER A 232 13.89 3.94 -17.42
N GLY A 233 13.53 3.69 -16.16
CA GLY A 233 12.14 3.50 -15.75
C GLY A 233 11.71 4.37 -14.58
N SER A 234 10.55 4.06 -14.03
CA SER A 234 9.90 4.88 -13.00
C SER A 234 10.54 4.70 -11.62
N VAL A 235 10.51 5.78 -10.83
CA VAL A 235 11.01 5.85 -9.44
C VAL A 235 9.85 6.18 -8.50
N TRP A 236 9.83 5.57 -7.33
CA TRP A 236 8.87 5.80 -6.25
C TRP A 236 9.60 5.97 -4.92
N GLY A 237 9.12 6.85 -4.06
CA GLY A 237 9.72 7.12 -2.74
C GLY A 237 10.73 8.27 -2.71
N LEU A 238 10.95 8.93 -3.86
CA LEU A 238 11.68 10.20 -3.97
C LEU A 238 10.84 11.22 -4.74
N SER A 239 11.11 12.50 -4.51
CA SER A 239 10.51 13.62 -5.24
C SER A 239 11.46 14.09 -6.34
N PRO A 240 11.01 14.25 -7.61
CA PRO A 240 11.86 14.84 -8.64
C PRO A 240 12.10 16.32 -8.36
N THR A 241 13.28 16.81 -8.69
CA THR A 241 13.58 18.25 -8.63
C THR A 241 13.46 18.88 -10.03
N GLY A 242 13.69 20.20 -10.13
CA GLY A 242 13.79 20.88 -11.43
C GLY A 242 15.08 20.56 -12.22
N GLU A 243 16.02 19.84 -11.61
CA GLU A 243 17.31 19.46 -12.21
C GLU A 243 17.21 18.05 -12.83
N LYS A 244 17.90 17.84 -13.96
CA LYS A 244 17.82 16.58 -14.71
C LYS A 244 18.38 15.41 -13.88
N ASN A 245 17.60 14.34 -13.78
CA ASN A 245 17.93 13.11 -13.05
C ASN A 245 18.21 13.33 -11.55
N THR A 246 17.78 14.48 -11.01
CA THR A 246 17.98 14.82 -9.61
C THR A 246 16.70 14.61 -8.83
N TYR A 247 16.83 14.00 -7.67
CA TYR A 247 15.74 13.64 -6.79
C TYR A 247 16.07 14.06 -5.35
N GLU A 248 15.04 14.37 -4.58
CA GLU A 248 15.12 14.70 -3.16
C GLU A 248 14.24 13.76 -2.33
N LEU A 249 14.45 13.77 -1.02
CA LEU A 249 13.56 13.07 -0.09
C LEU A 249 12.13 13.64 -0.18
N PRO A 250 11.09 12.81 0.00
CA PRO A 250 9.73 13.28 -0.12
C PRO A 250 9.41 14.35 0.93
N GLN A 251 8.46 15.24 0.64
CA GLN A 251 8.09 16.41 1.47
C GLN A 251 7.83 16.10 2.96
N TRP A 252 7.38 14.88 3.27
CA TRP A 252 7.11 14.42 4.64
C TRP A 252 8.35 13.92 5.39
N LEU A 253 9.50 13.75 4.71
CA LEU A 253 10.77 13.30 5.26
C LEU A 253 11.91 14.25 4.86
N LYS A 254 11.93 15.45 5.44
CA LYS A 254 12.95 16.47 5.14
C LYS A 254 14.30 16.23 5.81
N VAL A 255 14.33 15.42 6.88
CA VAL A 255 15.53 15.14 7.68
C VAL A 255 15.66 13.65 7.92
N LEU A 256 16.85 13.11 7.64
CA LEU A 256 17.25 11.74 7.96
C LEU A 256 18.10 11.77 9.22
N ASN A 257 17.55 11.36 10.38
CA ASN A 257 18.28 11.35 11.65
C ASN A 257 19.38 10.27 11.68
N PRO A 258 20.41 10.39 12.53
CA PRO A 258 21.44 9.35 12.70
C PRO A 258 20.83 7.96 12.88
N GLY A 259 21.29 6.98 12.10
CA GLY A 259 20.79 5.60 12.13
C GLY A 259 19.42 5.37 11.50
N SER A 260 18.72 6.43 11.07
CA SER A 260 17.44 6.30 10.37
C SER A 260 17.63 5.90 8.91
N GLU A 261 16.60 5.28 8.36
CA GLU A 261 16.59 4.74 7.01
C GLU A 261 15.37 5.24 6.24
N CYS A 262 15.52 5.46 4.94
CA CYS A 262 14.39 5.65 4.04
C CYS A 262 14.56 4.77 2.80
N ILE A 263 13.45 4.47 2.13
CA ILE A 263 13.42 3.50 1.05
C ILE A 263 12.85 4.17 -0.18
N PHE A 264 13.52 3.98 -1.31
CA PHE A 264 12.94 4.24 -2.62
C PHE A 264 13.10 3.01 -3.51
N VAL A 265 12.27 2.97 -4.55
CA VAL A 265 12.18 1.87 -5.48
C VAL A 265 12.24 2.42 -6.89
N TYR A 266 12.90 1.69 -7.78
CA TYR A 266 12.77 1.92 -9.21
C TYR A 266 12.65 0.60 -9.96
N VAL A 267 12.02 0.68 -11.12
CA VAL A 267 11.80 -0.48 -12.00
C VAL A 267 12.45 -0.20 -13.33
N GLN A 268 13.35 -1.06 -13.78
CA GLN A 268 13.90 -0.97 -15.13
C GLN A 268 14.36 -2.33 -15.68
N GLY A 269 14.50 -2.38 -17.00
CA GLY A 269 15.20 -3.47 -17.68
C GLY A 269 16.70 -3.17 -17.75
N GLY A 270 17.53 -4.22 -17.76
CA GLY A 270 18.97 -4.09 -17.93
C GLY A 270 19.73 -3.84 -16.61
N PRO A 271 20.89 -3.13 -16.66
CA PRO A 271 21.78 -2.98 -15.51
C PRO A 271 21.19 -2.09 -14.41
N GLN A 272 21.70 -2.21 -13.18
CA GLN A 272 21.34 -1.37 -12.04
C GLN A 272 21.65 0.11 -12.33
N ALA A 273 20.75 1.02 -11.96
CA ALA A 273 21.01 2.47 -12.00
C ALA A 273 22.07 2.87 -10.97
N LYS A 274 22.83 3.92 -11.28
CA LYS A 274 23.90 4.42 -10.42
C LYS A 274 23.41 5.62 -9.62
N ILE A 275 23.52 5.54 -8.30
CA ILE A 275 23.02 6.58 -7.37
C ILE A 275 24.20 7.33 -6.77
N LEU A 276 24.14 8.66 -6.85
CA LEU A 276 25.18 9.57 -6.39
C LEU A 276 24.57 10.63 -5.47
N ILE A 277 25.32 11.04 -4.46
CA ILE A 277 24.95 12.19 -3.61
C ILE A 277 25.40 13.45 -4.35
N GLN A 278 24.45 14.35 -4.61
CA GLN A 278 24.74 15.65 -5.21
C GLN A 278 25.05 16.70 -4.13
N SER A 279 24.21 16.78 -3.10
CA SER A 279 24.35 17.71 -1.99
C SER A 279 23.57 17.23 -0.77
N PHE A 280 23.93 17.76 0.40
CA PHE A 280 23.23 17.57 1.67
C PHE A 280 23.63 18.70 2.64
N HIS A 281 22.88 18.87 3.73
CA HIS A 281 23.20 19.76 4.84
C HIS A 281 23.15 19.03 6.19
#